data_AF-A0A963Q2W8-F1
#
_entry.id   AF-A0A963Q2W8-F1
#
_cell.length_a   1.000
_cell.length_b   1.000
_cell.length_c   1.000
_cell.angle_alpha   90.00
_cell.angle_beta   90.00
_cell.angle_gamma   90.00
#
_symmetry.space_group_name_H-M   'P 1'
#
loop_
_entity.id
_entity.type
_entity.pdbx_description
1 polymer ?
#
loop_
_entity_poly.entity_id
_entity_poly.type
_entity_poly.pdbx_seq_one_letter_code
_entity_poly.pdbx_strand_id
1 'polypeptide(L)'
;ASAAWSQEHAQDDAERVIAKLLKAFAEVTGIRATPAWVEAVLWRQAQTIKPLGRSHVWDAGRQLGLCGDWCLGHRVEDAFLSGLELALQVA
;
A
#
# COMPACT_ATOMS: atom_id res chain seq x y z
N ALA A 1 -2.08 8.86 -8.20
CA ALA A 1 -1.83 9.71 -7.02
C ALA A 1 -0.50 9.32 -6.41
N SER A 2 0.31 10.29 -5.95
CA SER A 2 1.51 10.02 -5.16
C SER A 2 1.16 9.86 -3.67
N ALA A 3 2.07 9.30 -2.86
CA ALA A 3 1.85 9.15 -1.41
C ALA A 3 1.59 10.50 -0.71
N ALA A 4 2.34 11.54 -1.07
CA ALA A 4 2.16 12.90 -0.55
C ALA A 4 0.76 13.46 -0.87
N TRP A 5 0.31 13.29 -2.12
CA TRP A 5 -1.01 13.74 -2.57
C TRP A 5 -2.13 13.02 -1.81
N SER A 6 -1.99 11.70 -1.61
CA SER A 6 -2.97 10.91 -0.86
C SER A 6 -3.06 11.31 0.61
N GLN A 7 -1.94 11.71 1.23
CA GLN A 7 -1.94 12.22 2.61
C GLN A 7 -2.60 13.60 2.71
N GLU A 8 -2.30 14.50 1.77
CA GLU A 8 -2.90 15.83 1.70
C GLU A 8 -4.43 15.78 1.59
N HIS A 9 -4.96 14.79 0.86
CA HIS A 9 -6.40 14.63 0.64
C HIS A 9 -7.02 13.48 1.45
N ALA A 10 -6.35 12.99 2.49
CA ALA A 10 -6.84 11.86 3.29
C ALA A 10 -8.16 12.13 4.04
N GLN A 11 -8.58 13.39 4.11
CA GLN A 11 -9.82 13.85 4.76
C GLN A 11 -10.82 14.44 3.76
N ASP A 12 -10.50 14.47 2.47
CA ASP A 12 -11.47 14.82 1.44
C ASP A 12 -12.50 13.69 1.30
N ASP A 13 -13.73 14.05 0.96
CA ASP A 13 -14.73 13.07 0.55
C ASP A 13 -14.35 12.40 -0.79
N ALA A 14 -14.99 11.26 -1.05
CA ALA A 14 -14.71 10.46 -2.24
C ALA A 14 -15.02 11.22 -3.54
N GLU A 15 -16.09 12.02 -3.59
CA GLU A 15 -16.49 12.76 -4.79
C GLU A 15 -15.43 13.80 -5.18
N ARG A 16 -14.90 14.52 -4.20
CA ARG A 16 -13.83 15.51 -4.39
C ARG A 16 -12.53 14.85 -4.87
N VAL A 17 -12.16 13.72 -4.30
CA VAL A 17 -10.97 12.95 -4.72
C VAL A 17 -11.15 12.45 -6.15
N ILE A 18 -12.33 11.88 -6.48
CA ILE A 18 -12.66 11.42 -7.83
C ILE A 18 -12.55 12.56 -8.84
N ALA A 19 -13.15 13.72 -8.56
CA ALA A 19 -13.12 14.88 -9.45
C ALA A 19 -11.68 15.34 -9.74
N LYS A 20 -10.82 15.41 -8.71
CA LYS A 20 -9.41 15.77 -8.86
C LYS A 20 -8.62 14.75 -9.68
N LEU A 21 -8.83 13.45 -9.43
CA LEU A 21 -8.14 12.39 -10.15
C LEU A 21 -8.57 12.30 -11.61
N LEU A 22 -9.87 12.46 -11.91
CA LEU A 22 -10.37 12.51 -13.29
C LEU A 22 -9.84 13.73 -14.05
N LYS A 23 -9.77 14.89 -13.39
CA LYS A 23 -9.16 16.08 -13.98
C LYS A 23 -7.70 15.84 -14.35
N ALA A 24 -6.90 15.31 -13.42
CA ALA A 24 -5.49 14.99 -13.66
C ALA A 24 -5.32 13.94 -14.78
N PHE A 25 -6.17 12.92 -14.81
CA PHE A 25 -6.18 11.92 -15.88
C PHE A 25 -6.45 12.55 -17.25
N ALA A 26 -7.45 13.44 -17.34
CA ALA A 26 -7.78 14.13 -18.59
C ALA A 26 -6.67 15.08 -19.06
N GLU A 27 -5.98 15.74 -18.14
CA GLU A 27 -4.84 16.61 -18.45
C GLU A 27 -3.65 15.83 -19.04
N VAL A 28 -3.38 14.62 -18.54
CA VAL A 28 -2.28 13.78 -19.01
C VAL A 28 -2.62 13.06 -20.31
N THR A 29 -3.85 12.57 -20.45
CA THR A 29 -4.23 11.68 -21.56
C THR A 29 -4.99 12.38 -22.70
N GLY A 30 -5.55 13.56 -22.43
CA GLY A 30 -6.49 14.25 -23.34
C GLY A 30 -7.90 13.64 -23.38
N ILE A 31 -8.15 12.52 -22.69
CA ILE A 31 -9.45 11.84 -22.67
C ILE A 31 -10.40 12.62 -21.76
N ARG A 32 -11.50 13.13 -22.34
CA ARG A 32 -12.53 13.91 -21.61
C ARG A 32 -13.87 13.17 -21.47
N ALA A 33 -13.92 11.90 -21.88
CA ALA A 33 -15.13 11.10 -21.75
C ALA A 33 -15.47 10.89 -20.27
N THR A 34 -16.76 10.98 -19.93
CA THR A 34 -17.24 10.64 -18.60
C THR A 34 -17.25 9.12 -18.44
N PRO A 35 -16.59 8.56 -17.40
CA PRO A 35 -16.58 7.13 -17.19
C PRO A 35 -17.98 6.64 -16.78
N ALA A 36 -18.37 5.45 -17.25
CA ALA A 36 -19.64 4.84 -16.86
C ALA A 36 -19.66 4.38 -15.39
N TRP A 37 -18.48 4.20 -14.79
CA TRP A 37 -18.31 3.81 -13.39
C TRP A 37 -17.03 4.41 -12.82
N VAL A 38 -17.08 4.83 -11.56
CA VAL A 38 -15.94 5.38 -10.84
C VAL A 38 -16.02 5.08 -9.35
N GLU A 39 -14.89 4.76 -8.76
CA GLU A 39 -14.73 4.52 -7.33
C GLU A 39 -13.36 5.03 -6.88
N ALA A 40 -13.29 5.54 -5.65
CA ALA A 40 -12.03 5.91 -5.00
C ALA A 40 -11.95 5.25 -3.62
N VAL A 41 -10.81 4.60 -3.36
CA VAL A 41 -10.51 3.94 -2.09
C VAL A 41 -9.24 4.53 -1.50
N LEU A 42 -9.31 4.94 -0.23
CA LEU A 42 -8.15 5.44 0.51
C LEU A 42 -7.53 4.32 1.36
N TRP A 43 -6.37 3.84 0.94
CA TRP A 43 -5.54 2.92 1.70
C TRP A 43 -4.60 3.72 2.62
N ARG A 44 -4.97 3.90 3.88
CA ARG A 44 -4.19 4.73 4.84
C ARG A 44 -2.78 4.19 5.10
N GLN A 45 -2.62 2.87 5.06
CA GLN A 45 -1.33 2.17 5.23
C GLN A 45 -0.95 1.44 3.95
N ALA A 46 -1.03 2.12 2.79
CA ALA A 46 -0.79 1.51 1.49
C ALA A 46 0.65 1.06 1.23
N GLN A 47 1.63 1.74 1.85
CA GLN A 47 3.04 1.56 1.54
C GLN A 47 3.90 1.76 2.77
N THR A 48 4.79 0.81 3.02
CA THR A 48 5.85 0.95 4.03
C THR A 48 6.88 1.98 3.56
N ILE A 49 7.06 3.04 4.34
CA ILE A 49 8.07 4.08 4.09
C ILE A 49 9.43 3.70 4.70
N LYS A 50 9.41 3.09 5.88
CA LYS A 50 10.60 2.64 6.60
C LYS A 50 10.44 1.17 6.97
N PRO A 51 11.11 0.24 6.26
CA PRO A 51 11.01 -1.17 6.58
C PRO A 51 11.71 -1.50 7.89
N LEU A 52 11.33 -2.64 8.48
CA LEU A 52 11.98 -3.17 9.69
C LEU A 52 13.46 -3.49 9.46
N GLY A 53 13.84 -3.86 8.24
CA GLY A 53 15.21 -4.17 7.84
C GLY A 53 15.64 -5.61 8.15
N ARG A 54 14.69 -6.49 8.49
CA ARG A 54 14.89 -7.95 8.66
C ARG A 54 13.69 -8.67 8.08
N SER A 55 13.88 -9.91 7.61
CA SER A 55 12.82 -10.66 6.92
C SER A 55 11.62 -10.96 7.81
N HIS A 56 11.82 -11.24 9.09
CA HIS A 56 10.74 -11.52 10.04
C HIS A 56 11.17 -11.26 11.49
N VAL A 57 10.21 -11.39 12.41
CA VAL A 57 10.47 -11.44 13.85
C VAL A 57 10.06 -12.82 14.35
N TRP A 58 10.91 -13.47 15.13
CA TRP A 58 10.59 -14.73 15.79
C TRP A 58 10.87 -14.64 17.28
N ASP A 59 9.84 -14.91 18.09
CA ASP A 59 9.97 -15.12 19.53
C ASP A 59 9.83 -16.61 19.83
N ALA A 60 10.97 -17.30 20.00
CA ALA A 60 11.01 -18.73 20.27
C ALA A 60 10.39 -19.11 21.64
N GLY A 61 10.45 -18.21 22.63
CA GLY A 61 9.87 -18.48 23.95
C GLY A 61 8.35 -18.49 23.91
N ARG A 62 7.75 -17.64 23.07
CA ARG A 62 6.29 -17.53 22.88
C ARG A 62 5.77 -18.32 21.68
N GLN A 63 6.65 -18.88 20.85
CA GLN A 63 6.30 -19.50 19.56
C GLN A 63 5.48 -18.55 18.67
N LEU A 64 5.87 -17.27 18.64
CA LEU A 64 5.16 -16.22 17.90
C LEU A 64 6.05 -15.59 16.83
N GLY A 65 5.55 -15.59 15.59
CA GLY A 65 6.21 -14.99 14.45
C GLY A 65 5.43 -13.80 13.87
N LEU A 66 6.16 -12.79 13.41
CA LEU A 66 5.61 -11.66 12.65
C LEU A 66 6.31 -11.57 11.30
N CYS A 67 5.52 -11.53 10.23
CA CYS A 67 5.97 -11.35 8.85
C CYS A 67 5.03 -10.42 8.09
N GLY A 68 5.50 -9.85 7.00
CA GLY A 68 4.73 -8.96 6.12
C GLY A 68 5.65 -8.15 5.21
N ASP A 69 5.07 -7.45 4.24
CA ASP A 69 5.81 -6.57 3.34
C ASP A 69 6.69 -5.59 4.12
N TRP A 70 6.14 -4.96 5.16
CA TRP A 70 6.79 -3.98 6.01
C TRP A 70 8.09 -4.46 6.70
N CYS A 71 8.35 -5.76 6.71
CA CYS A 71 9.61 -6.30 7.21
C CYS A 71 10.80 -5.94 6.31
N LEU A 72 10.63 -6.06 4.99
CA LEU A 72 11.70 -5.86 3.99
C LEU A 72 11.47 -4.62 3.13
N GLY A 73 10.22 -4.26 2.86
CA GLY A 73 9.86 -3.17 1.97
C GLY A 73 8.35 -2.96 1.87
N HIS A 74 7.85 -2.83 0.65
CA HIS A 74 6.44 -2.51 0.35
C HIS A 74 5.91 -3.23 -0.89
N ARG A 75 6.69 -4.14 -1.46
CA ARG A 75 6.31 -4.91 -2.63
C ARG A 75 5.62 -6.18 -2.17
N VAL A 76 4.79 -6.75 -3.05
CA VAL A 76 4.22 -8.09 -2.84
C VAL A 76 5.31 -9.14 -2.61
N GLU A 77 6.43 -9.00 -3.32
CA GLU A 77 7.63 -9.84 -3.15
C GLU A 77 8.22 -9.78 -1.73
N ASP A 78 8.26 -8.59 -1.12
CA ASP A 78 8.75 -8.41 0.25
C ASP A 78 7.88 -9.17 1.25
N ALA A 79 6.55 -9.15 1.07
CA ALA A 79 5.62 -9.92 1.91
C ALA A 79 5.82 -11.42 1.73
N PHE A 80 5.95 -11.89 0.49
CA PHE A 80 6.15 -13.30 0.18
C PHE A 80 7.45 -13.82 0.82
N LEU A 81 8.56 -13.13 0.59
CA LEU A 81 9.86 -13.50 1.16
C LEU A 81 9.83 -13.45 2.69
N SER A 82 9.25 -12.40 3.28
CA SER A 82 9.09 -12.30 4.74
C SER A 82 8.35 -13.50 5.33
N GLY A 83 7.24 -13.92 4.72
CA GLY A 83 6.45 -15.07 5.16
C GLY A 83 7.18 -16.40 4.96
N LEU A 84 7.85 -16.58 3.82
CA LEU A 84 8.62 -17.79 3.52
C LEU A 84 9.77 -17.97 4.52
N GLU A 85 10.55 -16.92 4.77
CA GLU A 85 11.68 -16.94 5.71
C GLU A 85 11.22 -17.27 7.14
N LEU A 86 10.07 -16.73 7.57
CA LEU A 86 9.50 -17.09 8.86
C LEU A 86 9.09 -18.56 8.92
N ALA A 87 8.43 -19.07 7.86
CA ALA A 87 8.02 -20.47 7.82
C ALA A 87 9.22 -21.42 7.88
N LEU A 88 10.32 -21.10 7.19
CA LEU A 88 11.57 -21.86 7.23
C LEU A 88 12.26 -21.81 8.61
N GLN A 89 12.12 -20.71 9.34
CA GLN A 89 12.70 -20.55 10.68
C GLN A 89 11.97 -21.37 11.77
N VAL A 90 10.67 -21.65 11.56
CA VAL A 90 9.82 -22.36 12.52
C VAL A 90 9.70 -23.87 12.21
N ALA A 91 9.97 -24.27 10.95
CA ALA A 91 10.03 -25.67 10.54
C ALA A 91 11.22 -26.41 11.17
#